data_AF-A0A3N6P3U2-F1
#
_entry.id   AF-A0A3N6P3U2-F1
#
_cell.length_a   1.000
_cell.length_b   1.000
_cell.length_c   1.000
_cell.angle_alpha   90.00
_cell.angle_beta   90.00
_cell.angle_gamma   90.00
#
_symmetry.space_group_name_H-M   'P 1'
#
loop_
_entity.id
_entity.type
_entity.pdbx_description
1 polymer ?
#
loop_
_entity_poly.entity_id
_entity_poly.type
_entity_poly.pdbx_seq_one_letter_code
_entity_poly.pdbx_strand_id
1 'polypeptide(L)'
;MASKLYLKADRGTTAIPIIFISALDGSWDKIKGFSVGGSDYITKPFNTLEAIVRIEHQLQIRQIQEKMIGLEEQGQVTPDQTVASESKQILMVDDELKNLALLTDLLEEEGYQVWQADSGSEALRIAEMVLPDLILLDINMPDINGYDVCQKLKADAKTKLIPVIFVSAVDEAWDKVKAFSVGGSDYVGKPIDIIELMARMRYQLQIWSHYK
;
A
#
# COMPACT_ATOMS: atom_id res chain seq x y z
N MET A 1 -24.72 5.28 7.10
CA MET A 1 -23.60 6.22 6.89
C MET A 1 -22.62 6.02 8.05
N ALA A 2 -21.37 5.64 7.79
CA ALA A 2 -20.36 5.58 8.83
C ALA A 2 -19.93 7.02 9.16
N SER A 3 -20.06 7.43 10.42
CA SER A 3 -19.58 8.72 10.91
C SER A 3 -18.04 8.70 10.91
N LYS A 4 -17.44 9.69 10.25
CA LYS A 4 -15.99 9.95 10.28
C LYS A 4 -15.52 10.01 11.74
N LEU A 5 -14.35 9.44 12.04
CA LEU A 5 -13.83 9.42 13.40
C LEU A 5 -13.70 10.84 13.93
N TYR A 6 -14.16 11.10 15.16
CA TYR A 6 -14.12 12.45 15.74
C TYR A 6 -12.71 13.06 15.73
N LEU A 7 -11.68 12.24 15.94
CA LEU A 7 -10.27 12.66 15.85
C LEU A 7 -9.86 13.08 14.43
N LYS A 8 -10.53 12.57 13.39
CA LYS A 8 -10.30 12.97 11.99
C LYS A 8 -11.17 14.16 11.55
N ALA A 9 -12.06 14.66 12.42
CA ALA A 9 -12.88 15.84 12.16
C ALA A 9 -12.25 17.13 12.73
N ASP A 10 -11.44 17.03 13.78
CA ASP A 10 -10.75 18.16 14.40
C ASP A 10 -9.44 18.51 13.64
N ARG A 11 -9.23 19.80 13.35
CA ARG A 11 -8.01 20.32 12.68
C ARG A 11 -6.74 20.03 13.48
N GLY A 12 -6.81 19.98 14.80
CA GLY A 12 -5.66 19.67 15.66
C GLY A 12 -5.22 18.21 15.59
N THR A 13 -6.11 17.29 15.23
CA THR A 13 -5.85 15.84 15.30
C THR A 13 -6.02 15.10 13.98
N THR A 14 -6.58 15.74 12.94
CA THR A 14 -6.83 15.12 11.61
C THR A 14 -5.56 14.53 11.00
N ALA A 15 -4.45 15.20 11.28
CA ALA A 15 -3.09 14.88 10.90
C ALA A 15 -2.53 13.58 11.52
N ILE A 16 -2.99 13.21 12.72
CA ILE A 16 -2.38 12.14 13.52
C ILE A 16 -2.77 10.78 12.92
N PRO A 17 -1.82 9.88 12.59
CA PRO A 17 -2.15 8.55 12.10
C PRO A 17 -2.85 7.74 13.20
N ILE A 18 -3.90 7.00 12.83
CA ILE A 18 -4.71 6.21 13.77
C ILE A 18 -4.59 4.75 13.39
N ILE A 19 -3.93 3.97 14.24
CA ILE A 19 -3.81 2.51 14.07
C ILE A 19 -4.82 1.84 14.98
N PHE A 20 -5.73 1.07 14.40
CA PHE A 20 -6.69 0.27 15.17
C PHE A 20 -6.04 -1.01 15.69
N ILE A 21 -6.45 -1.48 16.86
CA ILE A 21 -6.04 -2.81 17.35
C ILE A 21 -7.29 -3.67 17.47
N SER A 22 -7.46 -4.64 16.58
CA SER A 22 -8.69 -5.45 16.43
C SER A 22 -8.49 -6.90 16.87
N ALA A 23 -9.54 -7.54 17.39
CA ALA A 23 -9.54 -8.97 17.71
C ALA A 23 -9.82 -9.80 16.44
N LEU A 24 -9.18 -10.96 16.32
CA LEU A 24 -9.41 -11.92 15.23
C LEU A 24 -10.83 -12.50 15.33
N ASP A 25 -11.78 -12.00 14.54
CA ASP A 25 -12.94 -12.77 14.06
C ASP A 25 -13.89 -12.09 13.05
N GLY A 26 -13.56 -10.92 12.48
CA GLY A 26 -14.37 -10.38 11.38
C GLY A 26 -13.63 -9.48 10.40
N SER A 27 -13.64 -9.83 9.12
CA SER A 27 -13.23 -8.96 8.01
C SER A 27 -14.01 -7.63 7.99
N TRP A 28 -15.20 -7.61 8.62
CA TRP A 28 -16.04 -6.42 8.82
C TRP A 28 -15.47 -5.38 9.80
N ASP A 29 -14.71 -5.79 10.82
CA ASP A 29 -14.11 -4.85 11.77
C ASP A 29 -12.85 -4.17 11.21
N LYS A 30 -12.13 -4.86 10.31
CA LYS A 30 -10.98 -4.31 9.59
C LYS A 30 -11.40 -3.19 8.61
N ILE A 31 -12.47 -3.39 7.84
CA ILE A 31 -13.01 -2.36 6.91
C ILE A 31 -13.51 -1.13 7.66
N LYS A 32 -14.16 -1.31 8.82
CA LYS A 32 -14.66 -0.17 9.62
C LYS A 32 -13.53 0.77 10.00
N GLY A 33 -12.38 0.24 10.40
CA GLY A 33 -11.20 1.04 10.76
C GLY A 33 -10.81 2.02 9.66
N PHE A 34 -10.58 1.54 8.43
CA PHE A 34 -10.22 2.42 7.32
C PHE A 34 -11.37 3.35 6.90
N SER A 35 -12.60 2.84 6.81
CA SER A 35 -13.75 3.63 6.36
C SER A 35 -14.10 4.81 7.28
N VAL A 36 -13.72 4.77 8.55
CA VAL A 36 -13.86 5.91 9.47
C VAL A 36 -12.64 6.83 9.53
N GLY A 37 -11.57 6.52 8.78
CA GLY A 37 -10.35 7.33 8.69
C GLY A 37 -9.14 6.76 9.45
N GLY A 38 -9.15 5.46 9.77
CA GLY A 38 -7.97 4.74 10.24
C GLY A 38 -6.87 4.70 9.19
N SER A 39 -5.64 4.75 9.68
CA SER A 39 -4.42 4.69 8.88
C SER A 39 -3.92 3.26 8.71
N ASP A 40 -4.13 2.40 9.71
CA ASP A 40 -3.76 0.99 9.65
C ASP A 40 -4.53 0.22 10.74
N TYR A 41 -4.30 -1.08 10.82
CA TYR A 41 -4.68 -1.88 11.97
C TYR A 41 -3.62 -2.93 12.32
N ILE A 42 -3.66 -3.36 13.58
CA ILE A 42 -2.86 -4.45 14.14
C ILE A 42 -3.83 -5.50 14.69
N THR A 43 -3.63 -6.75 14.33
CA THR A 43 -4.51 -7.86 14.69
C THR A 43 -4.04 -8.55 15.97
N LYS A 44 -4.94 -8.79 16.93
CA LYS A 44 -4.66 -9.51 18.19
C LYS A 44 -4.83 -11.03 18.04
N PRO A 45 -3.99 -11.85 18.69
CA PRO A 45 -2.78 -11.46 19.42
C PRO A 45 -1.70 -10.96 18.43
N PHE A 46 -1.07 -9.82 18.74
CA PHE A 46 -0.15 -9.18 17.81
C PHE A 46 1.30 -9.55 18.10
N ASN A 47 2.09 -9.63 17.03
CA ASN A 47 3.53 -9.67 17.13
C ASN A 47 4.08 -8.26 17.43
N THR A 48 4.95 -8.13 18.43
CA THR A 48 5.50 -6.82 18.84
C THR A 48 6.35 -6.16 17.76
N LEU A 49 7.14 -6.94 17.01
CA LEU A 49 7.96 -6.39 15.93
C LEU A 49 7.08 -5.85 14.80
N GLU A 50 6.05 -6.59 14.42
CA GLU A 50 5.06 -6.12 13.45
C GLU A 50 4.40 -4.81 13.89
N ALA A 51 3.98 -4.73 15.15
CA ALA A 51 3.37 -3.53 15.70
C ALA A 51 4.31 -2.32 15.63
N ILE A 52 5.58 -2.49 16.03
CA ILE A 52 6.60 -1.43 15.97
C ILE A 52 6.79 -0.95 14.54
N VAL A 53 6.96 -1.88 13.60
CA VAL A 53 7.20 -1.55 12.19
C VAL A 53 6.02 -0.79 11.59
N ARG A 54 4.77 -1.18 11.90
CA ARG A 54 3.58 -0.44 11.44
C ARG A 54 3.50 0.96 12.04
N ILE A 55 3.88 1.13 13.31
CA ILE A 55 3.93 2.46 13.96
C ILE A 55 4.99 3.33 13.29
N GLU A 56 6.21 2.82 13.13
CA GLU A 56 7.32 3.55 12.50
C GLU A 56 6.98 3.95 11.07
N HIS A 57 6.37 3.05 10.30
CA HIS A 57 5.92 3.34 8.95
C HIS A 57 4.91 4.50 8.88
N GLN A 58 3.91 4.49 9.77
CA GLN A 58 2.90 5.55 9.82
C GLN A 58 3.48 6.90 10.24
N LEU A 59 4.47 6.90 11.14
CA LEU A 59 5.22 8.10 11.51
C LEU A 59 6.08 8.61 10.34
N GLN A 60 6.69 7.71 9.57
CA GLN A 60 7.48 8.07 8.39
C GLN A 60 6.60 8.69 7.30
N ILE A 61 5.44 8.09 6.98
CA ILE A 61 4.47 8.68 6.05
C ILE A 61 4.13 10.09 6.52
N ARG A 62 3.80 10.26 7.81
CA ARG A 62 3.44 11.57 8.36
C ARG A 62 4.52 12.62 8.15
N GLN A 63 5.79 12.28 8.38
CA GLN A 63 6.91 13.19 8.16
C GLN A 63 7.10 13.56 6.69
N ILE A 64 6.89 12.61 5.76
CA ILE A 64 6.96 12.87 4.32
C ILE A 64 5.87 13.86 3.92
N GLN A 65 4.63 13.64 4.38
CA GLN A 65 3.49 14.53 4.10
C GLN A 65 3.72 15.95 4.65
N GLU A 66 4.24 16.08 5.87
CA GLU A 66 4.55 17.39 6.47
C GLU A 66 5.64 18.14 5.69
N LYS A 67 6.68 17.44 5.24
CA LYS A 67 7.73 18.03 4.41
C LYS A 67 7.21 18.47 3.05
N MET A 68 6.33 17.68 2.42
CA MET A 68 5.75 18.02 1.12
C MET A 68 4.85 19.25 1.21
N ILE A 69 3.98 19.34 2.23
CA ILE A 69 3.15 20.53 2.45
C ILE A 69 4.03 21.78 2.68
N GLY A 70 5.10 21.66 3.47
CA GLY A 70 6.02 22.78 3.71
C GLY A 70 6.82 23.23 2.47
N LEU A 71 6.99 22.36 1.47
CA LEU A 71 7.62 22.68 0.19
C LEU A 71 6.63 23.33 -0.79
N GLU A 72 5.35 22.93 -0.75
CA GLU A 72 4.27 23.52 -1.56
C GLU A 72 3.92 24.95 -1.11
N GLU A 73 4.04 25.28 0.18
CA GLU A 73 3.82 26.66 0.67
C GLU A 73 4.85 27.68 0.11
N GLN A 74 5.94 27.23 -0.52
CA GLN A 74 6.95 28.08 -1.16
C GLN A 74 6.82 28.20 -2.69
N GLY A 75 5.85 27.51 -3.32
CA GLY A 75 5.62 27.55 -4.76
C GLY A 75 4.13 27.43 -5.08
N GLN A 76 3.56 28.45 -5.71
CA GLN A 76 2.15 28.55 -6.07
C GLN A 76 1.73 27.38 -6.99
N VAL A 77 1.16 26.32 -6.42
CA VAL A 77 0.49 25.24 -7.17
C VAL A 77 -0.97 25.25 -6.76
N THR A 78 -1.83 25.66 -7.69
CA THR A 78 -3.27 25.49 -7.57
C THR A 78 -3.63 24.02 -7.78
N PRO A 79 -4.50 23.41 -6.94
CA PRO A 79 -5.01 22.08 -7.23
C PRO A 79 -5.85 22.15 -8.51
N ASP A 80 -5.40 21.51 -9.57
CA ASP A 80 -6.20 21.29 -10.78
C ASP A 80 -7.31 20.29 -10.43
N GLN A 81 -8.49 20.83 -10.12
CA GLN A 81 -9.67 20.05 -9.82
C GLN A 81 -10.41 19.69 -11.10
N THR A 82 -9.90 18.72 -11.85
CA THR A 82 -10.72 17.82 -12.67
C THR A 82 -9.85 16.70 -13.21
N VAL A 83 -9.82 15.55 -12.54
CA VAL A 83 -9.46 14.29 -13.20
C VAL A 83 -10.68 13.39 -13.12
N ALA A 84 -11.21 13.03 -14.29
CA ALA A 84 -12.20 11.99 -14.42
C ALA A 84 -11.68 10.74 -13.69
N SER A 85 -12.59 9.92 -13.17
CA SER A 85 -12.29 8.64 -12.52
C SER A 85 -11.68 7.66 -13.53
N GLU A 86 -10.43 7.89 -13.96
CA GLU A 86 -9.65 6.89 -14.66
C GLU A 86 -9.37 5.75 -13.68
N SER A 87 -9.68 4.54 -14.13
CA SER A 87 -9.40 3.31 -13.40
C SER A 87 -7.93 3.27 -13.00
N LYS A 88 -7.66 3.11 -11.71
CA LYS A 88 -6.28 3.07 -11.19
C LYS A 88 -5.56 1.85 -11.76
N GLN A 89 -4.30 2.05 -12.14
CA GLN A 89 -3.46 1.02 -12.73
C GLN A 89 -2.69 0.29 -11.65
N ILE A 90 -2.91 -1.02 -11.52
CA ILE A 90 -2.24 -1.88 -10.54
C ILE A 90 -1.28 -2.79 -11.32
N LEU A 91 -0.02 -2.87 -10.89
CA LEU A 91 0.90 -3.89 -11.40
C LEU A 91 0.94 -5.05 -10.39
N MET A 92 0.51 -6.22 -10.82
CA MET A 92 0.59 -7.45 -10.05
C MET A 92 1.79 -8.27 -10.50
N VAL A 93 2.60 -8.71 -9.53
CA VAL A 93 3.84 -9.43 -9.76
C VAL A 93 3.88 -10.68 -8.89
N ASP A 94 3.85 -11.85 -9.53
CA ASP A 94 3.89 -13.17 -8.88
C ASP A 94 4.34 -14.19 -9.93
N ASP A 95 5.28 -15.09 -9.60
CA ASP A 95 5.78 -16.10 -10.54
C ASP A 95 4.80 -17.27 -10.72
N GLU A 96 3.79 -17.40 -9.85
CA GLU A 96 2.71 -18.36 -10.02
C GLU A 96 1.57 -17.75 -10.84
N LEU A 97 1.47 -18.15 -12.12
CA LEU A 97 0.42 -17.70 -13.05
C LEU A 97 -1.02 -17.85 -12.53
N LYS A 98 -1.26 -18.83 -11.64
CA LYS A 98 -2.58 -19.03 -11.01
C LYS A 98 -2.93 -17.90 -10.04
N ASN A 99 -1.95 -17.42 -9.27
CA ASN A 99 -2.14 -16.31 -8.35
C ASN A 99 -2.41 -15.02 -9.14
N LEU A 100 -1.62 -14.77 -10.21
CA LEU A 100 -1.83 -13.65 -11.12
C LEU A 100 -3.26 -13.64 -11.69
N ALA A 101 -3.71 -14.75 -12.26
CA ALA A 101 -5.03 -14.84 -12.86
C ALA A 101 -6.15 -14.58 -11.83
N LEU A 102 -6.10 -15.27 -10.68
CA LEU A 102 -7.14 -15.15 -9.65
C LEU A 102 -7.29 -13.72 -9.12
N LEU A 103 -6.18 -13.08 -8.73
CA LEU A 103 -6.25 -11.73 -8.20
C LEU A 103 -6.52 -10.69 -9.29
N THR A 104 -6.09 -10.93 -10.53
CA THR A 104 -6.43 -10.03 -11.64
C THR A 104 -7.94 -9.98 -11.83
N ASP A 105 -8.60 -11.13 -11.95
CA ASP A 105 -10.06 -11.20 -12.12
C ASP A 105 -10.78 -10.42 -10.99
N LEU A 106 -10.36 -10.63 -9.74
CA LEU A 106 -10.95 -9.96 -8.57
C LEU A 106 -10.72 -8.44 -8.57
N LEU A 107 -9.53 -7.98 -8.97
CA LEU A 107 -9.21 -6.56 -9.01
C LEU A 107 -9.90 -5.84 -10.18
N GLU A 108 -10.02 -6.50 -11.33
CA GLU A 108 -10.76 -5.99 -12.48
C GLU A 108 -12.26 -5.87 -12.17
N GLU A 109 -12.84 -6.83 -11.44
CA GLU A 109 -14.23 -6.75 -10.93
C GLU A 109 -14.45 -5.52 -10.02
N GLU A 110 -13.42 -5.10 -9.28
CA GLU A 110 -13.42 -3.90 -8.44
C GLU A 110 -13.12 -2.60 -9.23
N GLY A 111 -12.92 -2.69 -10.55
CA GLY A 111 -12.74 -1.55 -11.46
C GLY A 111 -11.30 -1.07 -11.62
N TYR A 112 -10.31 -1.87 -11.23
CA TYR A 112 -8.90 -1.58 -11.48
C TYR A 112 -8.47 -2.03 -12.88
N GLN A 113 -7.49 -1.34 -13.46
CA GLN A 113 -6.75 -1.85 -14.62
C GLN A 113 -5.52 -2.59 -14.12
N VAL A 114 -5.39 -3.87 -14.47
CA VAL A 114 -4.31 -4.72 -13.94
C VAL A 114 -3.29 -5.02 -15.03
N TRP A 115 -2.02 -4.72 -14.74
CA TRP A 115 -0.87 -5.19 -15.48
C TRP A 115 -0.27 -6.38 -14.74
N GLN A 116 0.13 -7.41 -15.46
CA GLN A 116 0.72 -8.62 -14.88
C GLN A 116 2.21 -8.69 -15.24
N ALA A 117 3.02 -9.18 -14.30
CA ALA A 117 4.39 -9.60 -14.53
C ALA A 117 4.63 -10.94 -13.82
N ASP A 118 5.20 -11.91 -14.51
CA ASP A 118 5.51 -13.23 -13.94
C ASP A 118 6.94 -13.34 -13.40
N SER A 119 7.68 -12.24 -13.41
CA SER A 119 9.08 -12.17 -13.03
C SER A 119 9.46 -10.77 -12.56
N GLY A 120 10.46 -10.67 -11.69
CA GLY A 120 10.97 -9.39 -11.21
C GLY A 120 11.57 -8.53 -12.32
N SER A 121 12.18 -9.16 -13.32
CA SER A 121 12.72 -8.49 -14.50
C SER A 121 11.63 -7.84 -15.35
N GLU A 122 10.52 -8.55 -15.56
CA GLU A 122 9.36 -8.00 -16.26
C GLU A 122 8.69 -6.90 -15.44
N ALA A 123 8.56 -7.08 -14.13
CA ALA A 123 7.97 -6.08 -13.24
C ALA A 123 8.67 -4.72 -13.33
N LEU A 124 10.00 -4.70 -13.32
CA LEU A 124 10.78 -3.47 -13.46
C LEU A 124 10.51 -2.78 -14.82
N ARG A 125 10.51 -3.55 -15.90
CA ARG A 125 10.25 -3.06 -17.26
C ARG A 125 8.84 -2.45 -17.38
N ILE A 126 7.83 -3.14 -16.85
CA ILE A 126 6.45 -2.67 -16.89
C ILE A 126 6.28 -1.43 -16.00
N ALA A 127 6.85 -1.44 -14.79
CA ALA A 127 6.75 -0.31 -13.87
C ALA A 127 7.31 0.99 -14.47
N GLU A 128 8.43 0.93 -15.22
CA GLU A 128 9.00 2.09 -15.90
C GLU A 128 8.15 2.58 -17.09
N MET A 129 7.47 1.68 -17.78
CA MET A 129 6.68 1.99 -18.98
C MET A 129 5.29 2.53 -18.62
N VAL A 130 4.64 1.89 -17.66
CA VAL A 130 3.24 2.11 -17.30
C VAL A 130 3.09 3.12 -16.16
N LEU A 131 4.09 3.22 -15.28
CA LEU A 131 4.04 4.02 -14.05
C LEU A 131 2.75 3.75 -13.24
N PRO A 132 2.54 2.49 -12.81
CA PRO A 132 1.32 2.09 -12.12
C PRO A 132 1.07 2.93 -10.86
N ASP A 133 -0.18 3.02 -10.45
CA ASP A 133 -0.58 3.69 -9.21
C ASP A 133 -0.21 2.89 -7.96
N LEU A 134 -0.07 1.56 -8.08
CA LEU A 134 0.32 0.66 -7.00
C LEU A 134 0.89 -0.65 -7.55
N ILE A 135 1.84 -1.24 -6.83
CA ILE A 135 2.43 -2.55 -7.16
C ILE A 135 2.10 -3.55 -6.05
N LEU A 136 1.55 -4.71 -6.43
CA LEU A 136 1.45 -5.90 -5.60
C LEU A 136 2.60 -6.84 -5.96
N LEU A 137 3.47 -7.15 -5.00
CA LEU A 137 4.74 -7.82 -5.29
C LEU A 137 4.95 -9.05 -4.42
N ASP A 138 5.04 -10.23 -5.04
CA ASP A 138 5.53 -11.42 -4.34
C ASP A 138 7.03 -11.29 -4.01
N ILE A 139 7.42 -11.89 -2.89
CA ILE A 139 8.81 -11.86 -2.41
C ILE A 139 9.63 -12.99 -3.04
N ASN A 140 9.05 -14.18 -3.17
CA ASN A 140 9.75 -15.42 -3.43
C ASN A 140 9.70 -15.80 -4.91
N MET A 141 10.28 -14.94 -5.75
CA MET A 141 10.41 -15.20 -7.18
C MET A 141 11.80 -15.74 -7.55
N PRO A 142 11.90 -16.63 -8.55
CA PRO A 142 13.14 -17.33 -8.90
C PRO A 142 14.16 -16.48 -9.66
N ASP A 143 13.73 -15.42 -10.38
CA ASP A 143 14.63 -14.59 -11.18
C ASP A 143 15.31 -13.52 -10.32
N ILE A 144 14.52 -12.59 -9.77
CA ILE A 144 14.93 -11.51 -8.91
C ILE A 144 13.99 -11.54 -7.72
N ASN A 145 14.55 -11.64 -6.52
CA ASN A 145 13.76 -11.62 -5.30
C ASN A 145 12.96 -10.29 -5.20
N GLY A 146 11.71 -10.36 -4.71
CA GLY A 146 10.84 -9.19 -4.62
C GLY A 146 11.41 -8.05 -3.77
N TYR A 147 12.23 -8.34 -2.76
CA TYR A 147 12.93 -7.28 -2.02
C TYR A 147 13.88 -6.48 -2.91
N ASP A 148 14.61 -7.14 -3.81
CA ASP A 148 15.55 -6.49 -4.72
C ASP A 148 14.82 -5.71 -5.81
N VAL A 149 13.68 -6.23 -6.30
CA VAL A 149 12.78 -5.50 -7.18
C VAL A 149 12.32 -4.21 -6.52
N CYS A 150 11.85 -4.28 -5.27
CA CYS A 150 11.40 -3.11 -4.52
C CYS A 150 12.53 -2.08 -4.36
N GLN A 151 13.74 -2.50 -3.96
CA GLN A 151 14.88 -1.58 -3.84
C GLN A 151 15.19 -0.85 -5.15
N LYS A 152 15.17 -1.56 -6.27
CA LYS A 152 15.40 -0.97 -7.60
C LYS A 152 14.33 0.06 -7.95
N LEU A 153 13.06 -0.26 -7.71
CA LEU A 153 11.95 0.68 -7.89
C LEU A 153 12.10 1.92 -7.00
N LYS A 154 12.52 1.72 -5.74
CA LYS A 154 12.72 2.84 -4.79
C LYS A 154 13.94 3.69 -5.08
N ALA A 155 14.93 3.16 -5.80
CA ALA A 155 16.12 3.89 -6.23
C ALA A 155 15.87 4.75 -7.48
N ASP A 156 14.90 4.40 -8.33
CA ASP A 156 14.60 5.14 -9.57
C ASP A 156 13.70 6.36 -9.32
N ALA A 157 14.07 7.51 -9.87
CA ALA A 157 13.33 8.76 -9.69
C ALA A 157 11.88 8.72 -10.19
N LYS A 158 11.57 7.91 -11.22
CA LYS A 158 10.25 7.77 -11.82
C LYS A 158 9.33 6.85 -11.01
N THR A 159 9.88 5.81 -10.39
CA THR A 159 9.08 4.77 -9.74
C THR A 159 9.16 4.80 -8.20
N LYS A 160 10.08 5.58 -7.61
CA LYS A 160 10.27 5.64 -6.15
C LYS A 160 9.03 5.99 -5.33
N LEU A 161 8.11 6.78 -5.90
CA LEU A 161 6.87 7.18 -5.24
C LEU A 161 5.73 6.16 -5.43
N ILE A 162 5.88 5.15 -6.29
CA ILE A 162 4.85 4.14 -6.50
C ILE A 162 4.79 3.24 -5.25
N PRO A 163 3.65 3.15 -4.54
CA PRO A 163 3.53 2.29 -3.38
C PRO A 163 3.69 0.82 -3.76
N VAL A 164 4.45 0.08 -2.96
CA VAL A 164 4.67 -1.36 -3.13
C VAL A 164 4.08 -2.07 -1.92
N ILE A 165 3.07 -2.92 -2.14
CA ILE A 165 2.55 -3.82 -1.13
C ILE A 165 3.11 -5.21 -1.42
N PHE A 166 3.85 -5.77 -0.47
CA PHE A 166 4.31 -7.14 -0.59
C PHE A 166 3.18 -8.13 -0.35
N VAL A 167 3.08 -9.19 -1.15
CA VAL A 167 2.08 -10.24 -1.00
C VAL A 167 2.81 -11.57 -0.94
N SER A 168 2.98 -12.17 0.24
CA SER A 168 3.79 -13.40 0.31
C SER A 168 3.42 -14.36 1.44
N ALA A 169 3.81 -15.62 1.29
CA ALA A 169 3.59 -16.69 2.25
C ALA A 169 4.47 -16.61 3.51
N VAL A 170 5.25 -15.54 3.63
CA VAL A 170 6.25 -15.42 4.68
C VAL A 170 5.60 -14.91 5.97
N ASP A 171 5.49 -15.80 6.95
CA ASP A 171 4.78 -15.56 8.22
C ASP A 171 5.72 -15.08 9.35
N GLU A 172 7.03 -15.00 9.09
CA GLU A 172 7.99 -14.53 10.07
C GLU A 172 8.01 -13.00 10.18
N ALA A 173 8.04 -12.51 11.41
CA ALA A 173 8.08 -11.08 11.71
C ALA A 173 9.30 -10.38 11.09
N TRP A 174 10.40 -11.09 10.90
CA TRP A 174 11.62 -10.55 10.30
C TRP A 174 11.47 -10.21 8.81
N ASP A 175 10.71 -11.00 8.07
CA ASP A 175 10.47 -10.76 6.65
C ASP A 175 9.52 -9.57 6.44
N LYS A 176 8.58 -9.36 7.38
CA LYS A 176 7.76 -8.15 7.45
C LYS A 176 8.63 -6.92 7.75
N VAL A 177 9.52 -6.99 8.74
CA VAL A 177 10.49 -5.91 9.04
C VAL A 177 11.32 -5.57 7.79
N LYS A 178 11.81 -6.59 7.09
CA LYS A 178 12.60 -6.42 5.88
C LYS A 178 11.83 -5.72 4.77
N ALA A 179 10.55 -6.07 4.56
CA ALA A 179 9.67 -5.44 3.57
C ALA A 179 9.63 -3.92 3.70
N PHE A 180 9.45 -3.39 4.91
CA PHE A 180 9.46 -1.95 5.12
C PHE A 180 10.86 -1.34 5.01
N SER A 181 11.90 -2.04 5.48
CA SER A 181 13.29 -1.56 5.41
C SER A 181 13.78 -1.30 3.99
N VAL A 182 13.26 -2.05 3.00
CA VAL A 182 13.59 -1.87 1.58
C VAL A 182 12.69 -0.85 0.87
N GLY A 183 11.80 -0.19 1.61
CA GLY A 183 10.88 0.83 1.10
C GLY A 183 9.49 0.32 0.72
N GLY A 184 9.13 -0.90 1.11
CA GLY A 184 7.75 -1.38 1.03
C GLY A 184 6.79 -0.46 1.77
N SER A 185 5.62 -0.24 1.18
CA SER A 185 4.55 0.58 1.74
C SER A 185 3.61 -0.22 2.63
N ASP A 186 3.46 -1.51 2.39
CA ASP A 186 2.73 -2.43 3.28
C ASP A 186 3.10 -3.88 2.94
N TYR A 187 2.49 -4.82 3.66
CA TYR A 187 2.49 -6.23 3.30
C TYR A 187 1.15 -6.91 3.60
N VAL A 188 0.88 -8.00 2.89
CA VAL A 188 -0.24 -8.93 3.07
C VAL A 188 0.31 -10.36 3.07
N GLY A 189 -0.06 -11.14 4.08
CA GLY A 189 0.31 -12.55 4.16
C GLY A 189 -0.55 -13.43 3.24
N LYS A 190 0.04 -14.48 2.67
CA LYS A 190 -0.70 -15.60 2.04
C LYS A 190 -1.08 -16.61 3.14
N PRO A 191 -2.30 -17.21 3.12
CA PRO A 191 -3.34 -17.04 2.11
C PRO A 191 -3.99 -15.64 2.18
N ILE A 192 -4.24 -15.07 1.00
CA ILE A 192 -4.66 -13.67 0.87
C ILE A 192 -6.11 -13.53 1.37
N ASP A 193 -6.29 -12.72 2.41
CA ASP A 193 -7.61 -12.18 2.77
C ASP A 193 -7.90 -11.00 1.84
N ILE A 194 -8.79 -11.21 0.87
CA ILE A 194 -9.14 -10.21 -0.16
C ILE A 194 -9.64 -8.91 0.48
N ILE A 195 -10.36 -9.00 1.59
CA ILE A 195 -10.89 -7.83 2.27
C ILE A 195 -9.75 -7.00 2.87
N GLU A 196 -8.76 -7.65 3.47
CA GLU A 196 -7.54 -7.01 3.96
C GLU A 196 -6.73 -6.38 2.83
N LEU A 197 -6.50 -7.12 1.74
CA LEU A 197 -5.77 -6.62 0.57
C LEU A 197 -6.42 -5.35 0.02
N MET A 198 -7.73 -5.38 -0.21
CA MET A 198 -8.49 -4.26 -0.75
C MET A 198 -8.45 -3.03 0.17
N ALA A 199 -8.53 -3.24 1.48
CA ALA A 199 -8.44 -2.15 2.45
C ALA A 199 -7.06 -1.47 2.42
N ARG A 200 -5.99 -2.25 2.38
CA ARG A 200 -4.61 -1.75 2.28
C ARG A 200 -4.35 -1.04 0.96
N MET A 201 -4.81 -1.60 -0.15
CA MET A 201 -4.70 -0.97 -1.48
C MET A 201 -5.40 0.39 -1.52
N ARG A 202 -6.65 0.46 -1.08
CA ARG A 202 -7.42 1.72 -1.05
C ARG A 202 -6.73 2.77 -0.17
N TYR A 203 -6.19 2.35 0.98
CA TYR A 203 -5.46 3.25 1.86
C TYR A 203 -4.20 3.82 1.20
N GLN A 204 -3.37 2.98 0.59
CA GLN A 204 -2.16 3.43 -0.12
C GLN A 204 -2.54 4.34 -1.30
N LEU A 205 -3.47 3.93 -2.15
CA LEU A 205 -3.93 4.75 -3.27
C LEU A 205 -4.45 6.13 -2.83
N GLN A 206 -5.12 6.23 -1.67
CA GLN A 206 -5.59 7.50 -1.12
C GLN A 206 -4.45 8.39 -0.63
N ILE A 207 -3.42 7.84 0.02
CA ILE A 207 -2.26 8.62 0.46
C ILE A 207 -1.54 9.20 -0.77
N TRP A 208 -1.27 8.35 -1.76
CA TRP A 208 -0.42 8.70 -2.89
C TRP A 208 -1.16 9.47 -3.99
N SER A 209 -2.50 9.51 -3.99
CA SER A 209 -3.29 10.32 -4.93
C SER A 209 -3.04 11.82 -4.81
N HIS A 210 -2.53 12.28 -3.66
CA HIS A 210 -2.30 13.69 -3.37
C HIS A 210 -0.89 14.18 -3.79
N TYR A 211 -0.02 13.28 -4.27
CA TYR A 211 1.41 13.54 -4.47
C TYR A 211 1.90 13.19 -5.88
N LYS A 212 0.99 13.02 -6.85
CA LYS A 212 1.29 12.88 -8.28
C LYS A 212 1.15 14.21 -8.99
#